data_AF-A0A7W0V201-F1
#
_entry.id   AF-A0A7W0V201-F1
#
_cell.length_a   1.000
_cell.length_b   1.000
_cell.length_c   1.000
_cell.angle_alpha   90.00
_cell.angle_beta   90.00
_cell.angle_gamma   90.00
#
_symmetry.space_group_name_H-M   'P 1'
#
loop_
_entity.id
_entity.type
_entity.pdbx_description
1 polymer ?
#
loop_
_entity_poly.entity_id
_entity_poly.type
_entity_poly.pdbx_seq_one_letter_code
_entity_poly.pdbx_strand_id
1 'polypeptide(L)' 'MIRRLVGRYADFAQIGHVSPHDLRRTAITRALDLGYSIREVQMMSGHKDIRSLMKYDRGRENLEKNPVNKLHYDD' A
#
# COMPACT_ATOMS: atom_id res chain seq x y z
N MET A 1 14.89 15.24 -12.40
CA MET A 1 14.94 14.18 -13.42
C MET A 1 13.77 13.21 -13.31
N ILE A 2 13.61 12.49 -12.19
CA ILE A 2 12.56 11.46 -12.01
C ILE A 2 11.13 11.99 -12.15
N ARG A 3 10.82 13.19 -11.65
CA ARG A 3 9.49 13.80 -11.80
C ARG A 3 9.10 14.00 -13.27
N ARG A 4 10.05 14.41 -14.13
CA ARG A 4 9.81 14.60 -15.57
C ARG A 4 9.57 13.27 -16.27
N LEU A 5 10.30 12.22 -15.89
CA LEU A 5 10.11 10.88 -16.44
C LEU A 5 8.73 10.33 -16.10
N VAL A 6 8.33 10.42 -14.82
CA VAL A 6 6.99 10.01 -14.39
C VAL A 6 5.91 10.80 -15.11
N GLY A 7 6.04 12.13 -15.22
CA GLY A 7 5.11 12.96 -15.98
C GLY A 7 4.98 12.53 -17.44
N ARG A 8 6.11 12.32 -18.13
CA ARG A 8 6.11 11.87 -19.54
C ARG A 8 5.38 10.54 -19.74
N TYR A 9 5.56 9.57 -18.84
CA TYR A 9 4.85 8.29 -18.94
C TYR A 9 3.38 8.41 -18.55
N ALA A 10 3.05 9.31 -17.63
CA ALA A 10 1.67 9.60 -17.26
C ALA A 10 0.88 10.24 -18.43
N ASP A 11 1.52 11.16 -19.15
CA ASP A 11 0.98 11.76 -20.37
C ASP A 11 0.81 10.70 -21.47
N PHE A 12 1.82 9.85 -21.68
CA PHE A 12 1.76 8.73 -22.61
C PHE A 12 0.61 7.76 -22.29
N ALA A 13 0.38 7.46 -21.02
CA ALA A 13 -0.70 6.60 -20.56
C ALA A 13 -2.06 7.31 -20.45
N GLN A 14 -2.12 8.61 -20.72
CA GLN A 14 -3.32 9.45 -20.62
C GLN A 14 -4.02 9.41 -19.24
N ILE A 15 -3.25 9.27 -18.16
CA ILE A 15 -3.78 9.16 -16.79
C ILE A 15 -3.73 10.48 -15.99
N GLY A 16 -3.39 11.59 -16.66
CA GLY A 16 -3.28 12.90 -16.05
C GLY A 16 -2.01 13.08 -15.22
N HIS A 17 -2.05 13.98 -14.24
CA HIS A 17 -0.87 14.32 -13.46
C HIS A 17 -0.50 13.22 -12.46
N VAL A 18 0.67 12.61 -12.65
CA VAL A 18 1.26 11.65 -11.70
C VAL A 18 2.62 12.16 -11.24
N SER A 19 2.84 12.12 -9.94
CA SER A 19 4.12 12.41 -9.31
C SER A 19 4.79 11.12 -8.79
N PRO A 20 6.11 11.15 -8.54
CA PRO A 20 6.79 10.02 -7.89
C PRO A 20 6.19 9.64 -6.54
N HIS A 21 5.58 10.61 -5.83
CA HIS A 21 4.91 10.33 -4.57
C HIS A 21 3.64 9.50 -4.77
N ASP A 22 2.89 9.71 -5.85
CA ASP A 22 1.71 8.92 -6.19
C ASP A 22 2.06 7.46 -6.42
N LEU A 23 3.14 7.19 -7.17
CA LEU A 23 3.64 5.84 -7.38
C LEU A 23 4.01 5.15 -6.05
N ARG A 24 4.64 5.89 -5.12
CA ARG A 24 4.92 5.37 -3.78
C ARG A 24 3.64 5.04 -3.00
N ARG A 25 2.62 5.89 -3.07
CA ARG A 25 1.32 5.62 -2.43
C ARG A 25 0.67 4.37 -3.02
N THR A 26 0.71 4.22 -4.34
CA THR A 26 0.21 3.04 -5.05
C THR A 26 0.94 1.77 -4.63
N ALA A 27 2.27 1.79 -4.55
CA ALA A 27 3.06 0.63 -4.12
C ALA A 27 2.74 0.19 -2.68
N ILE A 28 2.63 1.14 -1.75
CA ILE A 28 2.25 0.86 -0.35
C ILE A 28 0.86 0.24 -0.28
N THR A 29 -0.10 0.87 -0.93
CA THR A 29 -1.48 0.39 -0.95
C THR A 29 -1.56 -1.01 -1.55
N ARG A 30 -0.83 -1.25 -2.64
CA ARG A 30 -0.89 -2.54 -3.32
C ARG A 30 -0.24 -3.67 -2.52
N ALA A 31 0.84 -3.39 -1.80
CA ALA A 31 1.44 -4.36 -0.89
C ALA A 31 0.47 -4.77 0.23
N LEU A 32 -0.27 -3.81 0.81
CA LEU A 32 -1.31 -4.11 1.81
C LEU A 32 -2.46 -4.91 1.20
N ASP A 33 -2.93 -4.55 0.00
CA ASP A 33 -4.01 -5.28 -0.69
C ASP A 33 -3.60 -6.74 -1.00
N LEU A 34 -2.31 -6.98 -1.29
CA LEU A 34 -1.75 -8.32 -1.48
C LEU A 34 -1.65 -9.13 -0.18
N GLY A 35 -1.86 -8.49 0.99
CA GLY A 35 -1.86 -9.13 2.30
C GLY A 35 -0.52 -9.12 3.03
N TYR A 36 0.47 -8.35 2.55
CA TYR A 36 1.70 -8.14 3.32
C TYR A 36 1.38 -7.40 4.62
N SER A 37 2.09 -7.75 5.68
CA SER A 37 1.93 -7.11 6.97
C SER A 37 2.36 -5.64 6.93
N ILE A 38 1.77 -4.83 7.80
CA ILE A 38 2.15 -3.42 7.95
C ILE A 38 3.64 -3.26 8.25
N ARG A 39 4.27 -4.22 8.94
CA ARG A 39 5.70 -4.21 9.24
C ARG A 39 6.56 -4.44 7.99
N GLU A 40 6.18 -5.38 7.13
CA GLU A 40 6.85 -5.60 5.84
C GLU A 40 6.73 -4.36 4.95
N VAL A 41 5.53 -3.79 4.87
CA VAL A 41 5.28 -2.55 4.12
C VAL A 41 6.04 -1.37 4.72
N GLN A 42 6.21 -1.31 6.05
CA GLN A 42 7.04 -0.31 6.72
C GLN A 42 8.50 -0.44 6.34
N MET A 43 9.06 -1.64 6.33
CA MET A 43 10.44 -1.89 5.89
C MET A 43 10.64 -1.51 4.43
N MET A 44 9.73 -1.94 3.54
CA MET A 44 9.76 -1.60 2.12
C MET A 44 9.72 -0.09 1.88
N SER A 45 8.88 0.62 2.63
CA SER A 45 8.67 2.05 2.42
C SER A 45 9.67 2.92 3.20
N GLY A 46 10.27 2.45 4.29
CA GLY A 46 11.15 3.24 5.14
C GLY A 46 10.43 4.28 6.01
N HIS A 47 9.14 4.07 6.33
CA HIS A 47 8.44 4.96 7.27
C HIS A 47 8.92 4.74 8.70
N LYS A 48 9.26 5.83 9.38
CA LYS A 48 9.61 5.79 10.80
C LYS A 48 8.42 5.42 11.69
N ASP A 49 7.23 5.93 11.35
CA ASP A 49 6.00 5.72 12.11
C ASP A 49 4.95 4.96 11.28
N ILE A 50 4.46 3.86 11.86
CA ILE A 50 3.41 3.00 11.31
C ILE A 50 2.10 3.76 11.11
N ARG A 51 1.78 4.77 11.94
CA ARG A 51 0.53 5.54 11.83
C ARG A 51 0.34 6.15 10.44
N SER A 52 1.45 6.54 9.80
CA SER A 52 1.44 7.08 8.42
C SER A 52 1.05 6.05 7.35
N LEU A 53 1.18 4.75 7.65
CA LEU A 53 0.80 3.64 6.79
C LEU A 53 -0.65 3.18 7.01
N MET A 54 -1.19 3.36 8.22
CA MET A 54 -2.55 2.92 8.57
C MET A 54 -3.65 3.54 7.71
N LYS A 55 -3.38 4.67 7.04
CA LYS A 55 -4.31 5.31 6.10
C LYS A 55 -4.44 4.57 4.76
N TYR A 56 -3.49 3.70 4.43
CA TYR A 56 -3.52 2.87 3.23
C TYR A 56 -4.04 1.46 3.51
N ASP A 57 -4.19 1.09 4.79
CA ASP A 57 -4.75 -0.18 5.20
C ASP A 57 -6.27 -0.17 5.03
N ARG A 58 -6.70 -0.61 3.85
CA ARG A 58 -8.10 -0.85 3.47
C ARG A 58 -8.56 -2.27 3.81
N GLY A 59 -7.66 -3.11 4.31
CA GLY A 59 -7.95 -4.51 4.65
C GLY A 59 -8.79 -4.69 5.92
N ARG A 60 -8.99 -3.63 6.71
CA ARG A 60 -9.82 -3.69 7.94
C ARG A 60 -11.26 -4.11 7.68
N GLU A 61 -11.81 -3.83 6.50
CA GLU A 61 -13.17 -4.23 6.12
C GLU A 61 -13.21 -5.59 5.42
N ASN A 62 -12.04 -6.22 5.19
CA ASN A 62 -11.97 -7.53 4.55
C ASN A 62 -12.33 -8.63 5.55
N LEU A 63 -13.62 -8.98 5.58
CA LEU A 63 -14.18 -10.00 6.45
C LEU A 63 -13.61 -11.40 6.19
N GLU A 64 -13.16 -11.71 4.97
CA GLU A 64 -12.58 -13.02 4.63
C GLU A 64 -11.25 -13.24 5.35
N LYS A 65 -10.43 -12.18 5.46
CA LYS A 65 -9.11 -12.23 6.11
C LYS A 65 -9.18 -11.94 7.61
N ASN A 66 -10.38 -11.86 8.20
CA ASN A 66 -10.53 -11.57 9.62
C ASN A 66 -9.92 -12.71 10.46
N PRO A 67 -8.99 -12.41 11.40
CA PRO A 67 -8.39 -13.42 12.28
C PRO A 67 -9.42 -14.28 13.02
N VAL A 68 -10.62 -13.75 13.31
CA VAL A 68 -11.70 -14.53 13.95
C VAL A 68 -12.04 -15.81 13.19
N ASN A 69 -11.93 -15.81 11.86
CA ASN A 69 -12.23 -16.98 11.03
C ASN A 69 -11.14 -18.06 11.11
N LYS A 70 -9.98 -17.73 11.69
CA LYS A 70 -8.81 -18.62 11.81
C LYS A 70 -8.43 -18.92 13.27
N LEU A 71 -9.08 -18.25 14.22
CA LEU A 71 -8.88 -18.49 15.64
C LEU A 71 -9.61 -19.78 16.01
N HIS A 72 -8.82 -20.84 16.18
CA HIS A 72 -9.25 -22.06 16.84
C HIS A 72 -8.53 -22.15 18.17
N TYR A 73 -9.29 -22.43 19.23
CA TYR A 73 -8.74 -22.81 20.52
C TYR A 73 -8.87 -24.33 20.55
N ASP A 74 -7.75 -25.04 20.53
CA ASP A 74 -7.77 -26.46 20.83
C ASP A 74 -8.16 -26.62 22.32
N ASP A 75 -9.02 -27.61 22.62
CA ASP A 75 -9.36 -28.02 24.00
C ASP A 75 -8.18 -28.70 24.70
#